data_AF-A0A0J1E6R9-F1
#
_entry.id   AF-A0A0J1E6R9-F1
#
_cell.length_a   1.000
_cell.length_b   1.000
_cell.length_c   1.000
_cell.angle_alpha   90.00
_cell.angle_beta   90.00
_cell.angle_gamma   90.00
#
_symmetry.space_group_name_H-M   'P 1'
#
loop_
_entity.id
_entity.type
_entity.pdbx_description
1 polymer ?
#
loop_
_entity_poly.entity_id
_entity_poly.type
_entity_poly.pdbx_seq_one_letter_code
_entity_poly.pdbx_strand_id
1 'polypeptide(L)'
;MPRPPRADEAGGLHHALNRGHLRAEIFHKDAARYHTRGMSHVYQQRDKSFPIQDDEHFFVVCRYVERNALRAGLAKRAEDWRWGSLWRWLQKLEPNPRLLSPWPLGRLVRWVERVNEPLTDNELAACRLSAQRGKPLGDEGWVESLARRLNLESTMRPRGRKRVRFSGQPNKEA
;
A
#
# COMPACT_ATOMS: atom_id res chain seq x y z
N MET A 1 10.07 -19.85 5.85
CA MET A 1 8.60 -19.83 5.77
C MET A 1 8.20 -19.03 4.54
N PRO A 2 7.55 -19.65 3.53
CA PRO A 2 6.89 -18.89 2.47
C PRO A 2 5.84 -17.98 3.11
N ARG A 3 5.71 -16.74 2.65
CA ARG A 3 4.61 -15.87 3.08
C ARG A 3 3.30 -16.49 2.54
N PRO A 4 2.23 -16.62 3.36
CA PRO A 4 0.93 -17.06 2.87
C PRO A 4 0.47 -16.16 1.70
N PRO A 5 -0.31 -16.72 0.75
CA PRO A 5 -0.93 -15.94 -0.33
C PRO A 5 -1.64 -14.72 0.25
N ARG A 6 -1.61 -13.60 -0.47
CA ARG A 6 -2.39 -12.44 -0.05
C ARG A 6 -3.87 -12.79 -0.15
N ALA A 7 -4.63 -12.33 0.83
CA ALA A 7 -6.05 -12.48 0.78
C ALA A 7 -6.62 -11.63 -0.37
N ASP A 8 -7.36 -12.30 -1.24
CA ASP A 8 -8.06 -11.74 -2.38
C ASP A 8 -9.54 -12.06 -2.12
N GLU A 9 -10.36 -11.01 -2.01
CA GLU A 9 -11.78 -11.15 -1.69
C GLU A 9 -12.62 -10.43 -2.74
N ALA A 10 -13.54 -11.16 -3.36
CA ALA A 10 -14.46 -10.60 -4.33
C ALA A 10 -15.26 -9.44 -3.71
N GLY A 11 -15.20 -8.26 -4.34
CA GLY A 11 -15.85 -7.04 -3.86
C GLY A 11 -15.00 -6.17 -2.93
N GLY A 12 -13.79 -6.61 -2.53
CA GLY A 12 -12.87 -5.79 -1.76
C GLY A 12 -12.22 -4.69 -2.62
N LEU A 13 -12.20 -3.44 -2.13
CA LEU A 13 -11.35 -2.41 -2.71
C LEU A 13 -9.88 -2.72 -2.35
N HIS A 14 -9.15 -3.25 -3.32
CA HIS A 14 -7.71 -3.48 -3.18
C HIS A 14 -6.94 -2.36 -3.87
N HIS A 15 -6.04 -1.70 -3.14
CA HIS A 15 -5.12 -0.72 -3.73
C HIS A 15 -3.68 -1.27 -3.72
N ALA A 16 -3.03 -1.21 -4.87
CA ALA A 16 -1.64 -1.61 -5.03
C ALA A 16 -0.73 -0.39 -4.90
N LEU A 17 -0.09 -0.23 -3.74
CA LEU A 17 0.77 0.92 -3.44
C LEU A 17 2.15 0.88 -4.08
N ASN A 18 2.56 -0.27 -4.61
CA ASN A 18 3.83 -0.40 -5.33
C ASN A 18 3.61 -1.26 -6.56
N ARG A 19 3.89 -0.69 -7.73
CA ARG A 19 4.02 -1.47 -8.96
C ARG A 19 5.22 -2.41 -8.81
N GLY A 20 4.92 -3.71 -8.69
CA GLY A 20 5.70 -4.69 -9.43
C GLY A 20 5.58 -4.41 -10.93
N HIS A 21 6.44 -5.01 -11.73
CA HIS A 21 6.66 -4.74 -13.16
C HIS A 21 5.46 -4.99 -14.12
N LEU A 22 4.20 -4.82 -13.68
CA LEU A 22 2.97 -5.14 -14.41
C LEU A 22 2.89 -6.61 -14.85
N ARG A 23 3.62 -7.51 -14.17
CA ARG A 23 3.85 -8.90 -14.63
C ARG A 23 4.47 -9.02 -16.04
N ALA A 24 4.94 -7.93 -16.64
CA ALA A 24 5.65 -7.93 -17.92
C ALA A 24 6.94 -8.76 -17.90
N GLU A 25 7.24 -9.55 -18.91
CA GLU A 25 8.46 -10.36 -18.89
C GLU A 25 9.71 -9.49 -19.10
N ILE A 26 10.32 -8.99 -18.01
CA ILE A 26 11.52 -8.12 -18.07
C ILE A 26 12.82 -8.91 -17.92
N PHE A 27 12.78 -10.06 -17.24
CA PHE A 27 13.97 -10.89 -17.03
C PHE A 27 13.69 -12.34 -17.43
N HIS A 28 14.50 -12.85 -18.36
CA HIS A 28 14.56 -14.27 -18.68
C HIS A 28 15.55 -14.93 -17.71
N LYS A 29 15.03 -15.78 -16.82
CA LYS A 29 15.83 -16.73 -16.02
C LYS A 29 15.22 -18.11 -16.21
N ASP A 30 16.06 -19.11 -16.46
CA ASP A 30 15.63 -20.48 -16.72
C ASP A 30 14.76 -21.02 -15.57
N ALA A 31 13.48 -21.24 -15.89
CA ALA A 31 12.38 -21.34 -14.95
C ALA A 31 12.08 -22.78 -14.50
N ALA A 32 13.09 -23.55 -14.08
CA ALA A 32 12.89 -24.96 -13.76
C ALA A 32 12.43 -25.27 -12.32
N ARG A 33 12.44 -24.32 -11.37
CA ARG A 33 12.20 -24.65 -9.94
C ARG A 33 11.21 -23.77 -9.18
N TYR A 34 10.91 -22.56 -9.64
CA TYR A 34 10.00 -21.66 -8.94
C TYR A 34 9.19 -20.89 -9.97
N HIS A 35 7.87 -21.10 -10.02
CA HIS A 35 6.93 -20.41 -10.92
C HIS A 35 6.78 -18.92 -10.57
N THR A 36 7.89 -18.20 -10.44
CA THR A 36 7.94 -16.79 -10.06
C THR A 36 8.95 -16.09 -10.95
N ARG A 37 8.44 -15.42 -11.99
CA ARG A 37 9.20 -14.51 -12.87
C ARG A 37 9.19 -13.11 -12.25
N GLY A 38 10.36 -12.46 -12.13
CA GLY A 38 10.48 -11.03 -11.74
C GLY A 38 11.29 -10.67 -10.49
N MET A 39 12.19 -11.52 -9.98
CA MET A 39 13.05 -11.18 -8.83
C MET A 39 14.50 -10.93 -9.27
N SER A 40 14.80 -9.68 -9.62
CA SER A 40 16.18 -9.15 -9.74
C SER A 40 16.47 -8.24 -8.53
N HIS A 41 17.74 -7.98 -8.21
CA HIS A 41 18.16 -7.06 -7.14
C HIS A 41 17.62 -5.64 -7.31
N VAL A 42 17.23 -5.26 -8.53
CA VAL A 42 16.57 -3.98 -8.84
C VAL A 42 15.16 -3.90 -8.21
N TYR A 43 14.43 -5.02 -8.17
CA TYR A 43 13.11 -5.10 -7.53
C TYR A 43 13.25 -5.78 -6.17
N GLN A 44 13.62 -4.97 -5.16
CA GLN A 44 13.91 -5.45 -3.81
C GLN A 44 12.77 -6.27 -3.16
N GLN A 45 11.50 -6.04 -3.55
CA GLN A 45 10.33 -6.78 -3.06
C GLN A 45 9.26 -6.95 -4.15
N ARG A 46 8.34 -7.91 -3.94
CA ARG A 46 7.08 -7.96 -4.66
C ARG A 46 6.22 -6.71 -4.37
N ASP A 47 5.27 -6.46 -5.25
CA ASP A 47 4.19 -5.47 -5.10
C ASP A 47 3.55 -5.48 -3.71
N LYS A 48 2.94 -4.37 -3.27
CA LYS A 48 2.21 -4.30 -1.98
C LYS A 48 0.73 -4.09 -2.26
N SER A 49 -0.10 -4.99 -1.75
CA SER A 49 -1.56 -4.85 -1.73
C SER A 49 -2.10 -5.18 -0.34
N PHE A 50 -3.16 -4.49 0.05
CA PHE A 50 -3.91 -4.70 1.28
C PHE A 50 -5.38 -4.28 1.07
N PRO A 51 -6.33 -4.85 1.84
CA PRO A 51 -7.74 -4.45 1.77
C PRO A 51 -7.98 -3.03 2.30
N ILE A 52 -8.93 -2.34 1.70
CA ILE A 52 -9.44 -1.03 2.11
C ILE A 52 -10.93 -1.17 2.44
N GLN A 53 -11.36 -0.62 3.57
CA GLN A 53 -12.73 -0.78 4.09
C GLN A 53 -13.80 -0.17 3.20
N ASP A 54 -13.62 1.10 2.81
CA ASP A 54 -14.63 1.89 2.12
C ASP A 54 -14.00 2.98 1.25
N ASP A 55 -14.87 3.75 0.60
CA ASP A 55 -14.54 4.83 -0.33
C ASP A 55 -13.70 5.95 0.33
N GLU A 56 -13.99 6.30 1.58
CA GLU A 56 -13.26 7.35 2.30
C GLU A 56 -11.80 6.92 2.54
N HIS A 57 -11.63 5.70 3.04
CA HIS A 57 -10.32 5.09 3.22
C HIS A 57 -9.58 4.94 1.88
N PHE A 58 -10.28 4.67 0.78
CA PHE A 58 -9.68 4.63 -0.57
C PHE A 58 -9.12 5.99 -0.99
N PHE A 59 -9.86 7.07 -0.78
CA PHE A 59 -9.36 8.42 -1.09
C PHE A 59 -8.18 8.82 -0.21
N VAL A 60 -8.14 8.42 1.07
CA VAL A 60 -6.97 8.65 1.94
C VAL A 60 -5.72 8.01 1.34
N VAL A 61 -5.83 6.77 0.84
CA VAL A 61 -4.70 6.07 0.21
C VAL A 61 -4.28 6.73 -1.10
N CYS A 62 -5.23 7.13 -1.95
CA CYS A 62 -4.92 7.84 -3.20
C CYS A 62 -4.22 9.18 -2.92
N ARG A 63 -4.70 9.93 -1.91
CA ARG A 63 -4.07 11.18 -1.46
C ARG A 63 -2.65 10.92 -0.95
N TYR A 64 -2.44 9.87 -0.15
CA TYR A 64 -1.12 9.48 0.32
C TYR A 64 -0.13 9.25 -0.84
N VAL A 65 -0.57 8.51 -1.88
CA VAL A 65 0.26 8.23 -3.06
C VAL A 65 0.61 9.51 -3.81
N GLU A 66 -0.41 10.29 -4.17
CA GLU A 66 -0.26 11.47 -5.03
C GLU A 66 0.49 12.61 -4.34
N ARG A 67 0.40 12.70 -3.01
CA ARG A 67 1.13 13.69 -2.20
C ARG A 67 2.57 13.30 -1.89
N ASN A 68 3.00 12.05 -2.11
CA ASN A 68 4.28 11.58 -1.57
C ASN A 68 5.50 12.41 -2.01
N ALA A 69 5.53 12.88 -3.26
CA ALA A 69 6.61 13.74 -3.76
C ALA A 69 6.65 15.09 -3.07
N LEU A 70 5.50 15.73 -2.87
CA LEU A 70 5.36 16.97 -2.11
C LEU A 70 5.82 16.78 -0.65
N ARG A 71 5.35 15.71 0.01
CA ARG A 71 5.76 15.38 1.39
C ARG A 71 7.26 15.12 1.51
N ALA A 72 7.89 14.59 0.46
CA ALA A 72 9.34 14.34 0.42
C ALA A 72 10.16 15.59 0.06
N GLY A 73 9.53 16.75 -0.17
CA GLY A 73 10.22 17.96 -0.59
C GLY A 73 10.74 17.93 -2.03
N LEU A 74 10.28 16.98 -2.84
CA LEU A 74 10.69 16.81 -4.25
C LEU A 74 9.89 17.68 -5.22
N ALA A 75 8.78 18.25 -4.76
CA ALA A 75 7.91 19.13 -5.54
C ALA A 75 7.34 20.23 -4.63
N LYS A 76 7.07 21.42 -5.20
CA LYS A 76 6.45 22.54 -4.47
C LYS A 76 4.95 22.36 -4.29
N ARG A 77 4.30 21.77 -5.29
CA ARG A 77 2.91 21.30 -5.23
C ARG A 77 2.84 19.85 -5.69
N ALA A 78 1.81 19.13 -5.27
CA ALA A 78 1.71 17.70 -5.57
C ALA A 78 1.59 17.42 -7.09
N GLU A 79 0.85 18.27 -7.80
CA GLU A 79 0.64 18.20 -9.24
C GLU A 79 1.89 18.54 -10.07
N ASP A 80 2.90 19.19 -9.49
CA ASP A 80 4.14 19.54 -10.21
C ASP A 80 5.02 18.29 -10.44
N TRP A 81 4.75 17.20 -9.73
CA TRP A 81 5.51 15.97 -9.84
C TRP A 81 5.14 15.19 -11.11
N ARG A 82 5.90 15.42 -12.18
CA ARG A 82 5.70 14.84 -13.53
C ARG A 82 5.63 13.31 -13.58
N TRP A 83 6.17 12.63 -12.57
CA TRP A 83 6.17 11.17 -12.48
C TRP A 83 5.06 10.62 -11.57
N GLY A 84 4.10 11.45 -11.17
CA GLY A 84 2.94 11.07 -10.35
C GLY A 84 1.66 10.89 -11.16
N SER A 85 0.71 10.12 -10.60
CA SER A 85 -0.61 9.97 -11.23
C SER A 85 -1.39 11.28 -11.27
N LEU A 86 -1.28 12.13 -10.24
CA LEU A 86 -1.95 13.44 -10.23
C LEU A 86 -1.55 14.32 -11.42
N TRP A 87 -0.24 14.46 -11.67
CA TRP A 87 0.24 15.20 -12.85
C TRP A 87 -0.33 14.60 -14.14
N ARG A 88 -0.35 13.27 -14.24
CA ARG A 88 -0.88 12.59 -15.42
C ARG A 88 -2.37 12.86 -15.60
N TRP A 89 -3.17 12.80 -14.55
CA TRP A 89 -4.61 13.06 -14.64
C TRP A 89 -4.97 14.45 -15.12
N LEU A 90 -4.06 15.42 -14.96
CA LEU A 90 -4.27 16.80 -15.36
C LEU A 90 -3.88 17.09 -16.82
N GLN A 91 -3.18 16.20 -17.51
CA GLN A 91 -2.86 16.45 -18.92
C GLN A 91 -4.01 16.01 -19.82
N LYS A 92 -4.25 16.81 -20.87
CA LYS A 92 -5.32 16.57 -21.85
C LYS A 92 -5.10 15.31 -22.69
N LEU A 93 -3.85 15.03 -23.05
CA LEU A 93 -3.52 13.92 -23.95
C LEU A 93 -3.28 12.65 -23.15
N GLU A 94 -4.02 11.59 -23.45
CA GLU A 94 -3.73 10.24 -22.95
C GLU A 94 -2.56 9.63 -23.73
N PRO A 95 -1.51 9.14 -23.05
CA PRO A 95 -0.42 8.42 -23.70
C PRO A 95 -0.90 7.10 -24.30
N ASN A 96 -0.22 6.68 -25.37
CA ASN A 96 -0.36 5.35 -25.96
C ASN A 96 0.97 4.58 -25.79
N PRO A 97 1.01 3.47 -25.04
CA PRO A 97 -0.10 2.83 -24.32
C PRO A 97 -0.54 3.63 -23.08
N ARG A 98 -1.80 3.42 -22.64
CA ARG A 98 -2.34 4.03 -21.43
C ARG A 98 -1.48 3.67 -20.22
N LEU A 99 -1.12 4.68 -19.44
CA LEU A 99 -0.28 4.49 -18.26
C LEU A 99 -1.06 4.14 -17.00
N LEU A 100 -2.30 4.61 -16.87
CA LEU A 100 -3.10 4.47 -15.65
C LEU A 100 -4.44 3.78 -15.95
N SER A 101 -4.83 2.85 -15.08
CA SER A 101 -6.17 2.30 -15.06
C SER A 101 -7.15 3.30 -14.43
N PRO A 102 -8.42 3.31 -14.85
CA PRO A 102 -9.44 4.11 -14.17
C PRO A 102 -9.56 3.66 -12.71
N TRP A 103 -9.88 4.61 -11.83
CA TRP A 103 -10.23 4.27 -10.45
C TRP A 103 -11.59 3.57 -10.41
N PRO A 104 -11.84 2.69 -9.42
CA PRO A 104 -13.16 2.11 -9.21
C PRO A 104 -14.20 3.17 -8.81
N LEU A 105 -13.75 4.31 -8.28
CA LEU A 105 -14.57 5.43 -7.84
C LEU A 105 -14.22 6.70 -8.62
N GLY A 106 -15.21 7.58 -8.81
CA GLY A 106 -14.98 8.92 -9.36
C GLY A 106 -14.12 9.77 -8.43
N ARG A 107 -13.28 10.65 -8.99
CA ARG A 107 -12.49 11.60 -8.17
C ARG A 107 -13.41 12.58 -7.47
N LEU A 108 -13.12 12.88 -6.21
CA LEU A 108 -13.83 13.90 -5.47
C LEU A 108 -13.64 15.28 -6.10
N VAL A 109 -14.62 16.16 -5.89
CA VAL A 109 -14.53 17.57 -6.26
C VAL A 109 -13.32 18.22 -5.56
N ARG A 110 -12.60 19.07 -6.31
CA ARG A 110 -11.39 19.77 -5.82
C ARG A 110 -10.31 18.81 -5.32
N TRP A 111 -10.10 17.72 -6.07
CA TRP A 111 -9.13 16.69 -5.71
C TRP A 111 -7.70 17.24 -5.60
N VAL A 112 -7.29 18.14 -6.50
CA VAL A 112 -5.94 18.74 -6.48
C VAL A 112 -5.69 19.48 -5.17
N GLU A 113 -6.68 20.26 -4.71
CA GLU A 113 -6.61 20.99 -3.45
C GLU A 113 -6.50 20.03 -2.27
N ARG A 114 -7.34 19.00 -2.23
CA ARG A 114 -7.32 17.96 -1.20
C ARG A 114 -5.98 17.23 -1.13
N VAL A 115 -5.34 16.97 -2.28
CA VAL A 115 -3.99 16.36 -2.31
C VAL A 115 -2.91 17.30 -1.79
N ASN A 116 -3.08 18.62 -1.97
CA ASN A 116 -2.18 19.64 -1.45
C ASN A 116 -2.38 19.96 0.05
N GLU A 117 -3.46 19.49 0.67
CA GLU A 117 -3.63 19.50 2.13
C GLU A 117 -2.78 18.41 2.83
N PRO A 118 -2.23 18.69 4.03
CA PRO A 118 -1.53 17.67 4.81
C PRO A 118 -2.48 16.55 5.25
N LEU A 119 -1.99 15.31 5.21
CA LEU A 119 -2.64 14.22 5.96
C LEU A 119 -2.37 14.44 7.44
N THR A 120 -3.32 14.06 8.28
CA THR A 120 -3.11 13.94 9.73
C THR A 120 -2.03 12.90 10.03
N ASP A 121 -1.39 13.01 11.19
CA ASP A 121 -0.36 12.05 11.61
C ASP A 121 -0.91 10.62 11.69
N ASN A 122 -2.18 10.47 12.09
CA ASN A 122 -2.87 9.19 12.17
C ASN A 122 -3.09 8.56 10.78
N GLU A 123 -3.61 9.32 9.82
CA GLU A 123 -3.79 8.83 8.44
C GLU A 123 -2.44 8.45 7.81
N LEU A 124 -1.41 9.27 8.02
CA LEU A 124 -0.06 9.02 7.51
C LEU A 124 0.53 7.75 8.13
N ALA A 125 0.39 7.56 9.44
CA ALA A 125 0.83 6.37 10.14
C ALA A 125 0.08 5.12 9.65
N ALA A 126 -1.23 5.20 9.48
CA ALA A 126 -2.07 4.11 8.97
C ALA A 126 -1.67 3.70 7.54
N CYS A 127 -1.48 4.67 6.63
CA CYS A 127 -1.03 4.42 5.26
C CYS A 127 0.36 3.77 5.22
N ARG A 128 1.32 4.29 6.00
CA ARG A 128 2.67 3.74 6.08
C ARG A 128 2.68 2.31 6.62
N LEU A 129 1.91 2.06 7.68
CA LEU A 129 1.82 0.73 8.27
C LEU A 129 1.23 -0.27 7.27
N SER A 130 0.16 0.11 6.57
CA SER A 130 -0.47 -0.70 5.53
C SER A 130 0.49 -0.96 4.36
N ALA A 131 1.18 0.07 3.86
CA ALA A 131 2.19 -0.05 2.80
C ALA A 131 3.35 -0.97 3.16
N GLN A 132 3.85 -0.89 4.40
CA GLN A 132 5.00 -1.67 4.85
C GLN A 132 4.63 -3.12 5.17
N ARG A 133 3.53 -3.32 5.91
CA ARG A 133 3.13 -4.61 6.51
C ARG A 133 2.08 -5.38 5.72
N GLY A 134 1.33 -4.72 4.83
CA GLY A 134 0.12 -5.28 4.23
C GLY A 134 -1.05 -5.34 5.23
N LYS A 135 -1.04 -4.49 6.27
CA LYS A 135 -2.16 -4.35 7.22
C LYS A 135 -3.39 -3.80 6.46
N PRO A 136 -4.61 -4.33 6.69
CA PRO A 136 -5.83 -3.73 6.18
C PRO A 136 -5.99 -2.27 6.65
N LEU A 137 -6.49 -1.40 5.78
CA LEU A 137 -6.69 0.01 6.08
C LEU A 137 -8.19 0.29 6.25
N GLY A 138 -8.56 0.70 7.46
CA GLY A 138 -9.94 0.86 7.89
C GLY A 138 -9.99 1.14 9.40
N ASP A 139 -11.21 1.16 9.93
CA ASP A 139 -11.52 1.24 11.35
C ASP A 139 -10.98 0.03 12.11
N GLU A 140 -10.58 0.23 13.36
CA GLU A 140 -9.91 -0.81 14.17
C GLU A 140 -10.72 -2.10 14.27
N GLY A 141 -12.03 -2.00 14.55
CA GLY A 141 -12.93 -3.16 14.63
C GLY A 141 -13.06 -3.92 13.32
N TRP A 142 -13.12 -3.22 12.19
CA TRP A 142 -13.16 -3.83 10.86
C TRP A 142 -11.84 -4.51 10.52
N VAL A 143 -10.71 -3.83 10.77
CA VAL A 143 -9.37 -4.35 10.54
C VAL A 143 -9.13 -5.64 11.33
N GLU A 144 -9.55 -5.68 12.60
CA GLU A 144 -9.42 -6.89 13.41
C GLU A 144 -10.27 -8.05 12.90
N SER A 145 -11.54 -7.78 12.59
CA SER A 145 -12.46 -8.79 12.05
C SER A 145 -11.94 -9.36 10.74
N LEU A 146 -11.52 -8.49 9.83
CA LEU A 146 -10.98 -8.87 8.53
C LEU A 146 -9.65 -9.62 8.67
N ALA A 147 -8.78 -9.17 9.56
CA ALA A 147 -7.49 -9.82 9.76
C ALA A 147 -7.67 -11.27 10.26
N ARG A 148 -8.65 -11.53 11.13
CA ARG A 148 -8.98 -12.91 11.55
C ARG A 148 -9.57 -13.72 10.40
N ARG A 149 -10.55 -13.15 9.69
CA ARG A 149 -11.24 -13.83 8.58
C ARG A 149 -10.29 -14.21 7.44
N LEU A 150 -9.31 -13.37 7.16
CA LEU A 150 -8.37 -13.53 6.05
C LEU A 150 -6.99 -14.07 6.49
N ASN A 151 -6.83 -14.51 7.74
CA ASN A 151 -5.56 -14.97 8.31
C ASN A 151 -4.39 -13.96 8.17
N LEU A 152 -4.69 -12.66 8.28
CA LEU A 152 -3.75 -11.55 8.18
C LEU A 152 -3.26 -11.04 9.55
N GLU A 153 -3.56 -11.69 10.67
CA GLU A 153 -3.18 -11.19 12.01
C GLU A 153 -1.66 -11.04 12.18
N SER A 154 -0.88 -11.77 11.37
CA SER A 154 0.57 -11.58 11.31
C SER A 154 0.99 -10.17 10.86
N THR A 155 0.18 -9.45 10.08
CA THR A 155 0.46 -8.07 9.64
C THR A 155 0.32 -7.07 10.79
N MET A 156 -0.53 -7.39 11.77
CA MET A 156 -0.85 -6.59 12.95
C MET A 156 0.15 -6.75 14.10
N ARG A 157 0.80 -7.91 14.21
CA ARG A 157 1.70 -8.23 15.33
C ARG A 157 3.05 -7.50 15.21
N PRO A 158 3.67 -7.09 16.35
CA PRO A 158 5.02 -6.55 16.37
C PRO A 158 6.03 -7.47 15.66
N ARG A 159 7.04 -6.89 15.01
CA ARG A 159 8.13 -7.67 14.39
C ARG A 159 8.97 -8.30 15.49
N GLY A 160 9.28 -9.59 15.33
CA GLY A 160 10.19 -10.33 16.20
C GLY A 160 9.57 -11.58 16.80
N ARG A 161 10.42 -12.40 17.41
CA ARG A 161 9.98 -13.57 18.20
C ARG A 161 9.13 -13.05 19.36
N LYS A 162 7.95 -13.63 19.58
CA LYS A 162 7.17 -13.36 20.80
C LYS A 162 8.10 -13.53 22.00
N ARG A 163 8.23 -12.50 22.85
CA ARG A 163 8.95 -12.65 24.12
C ARG A 163 8.25 -13.77 24.88
N VAL A 164 8.97 -14.86 25.11
CA VAL A 164 8.53 -15.90 26.04
C VAL A 164 8.58 -15.25 27.41
N ARG A 165 7.41 -15.04 28.03
CA ARG A 165 7.36 -14.71 29.46
C ARG A 165 7.61 -16.02 30.20
N PHE A 166 8.80 -16.19 30.76
CA PHE A 166 9.02 -17.25 31.74
C PHE A 166 8.18 -16.89 32.97
N SER A 167 7.23 -17.74 33.34
CA SER A 167 6.47 -17.61 34.57
C SER A 167 7.43 -17.82 35.74
N GLY A 168 7.95 -16.74 36.33
CA GLY A 168 8.78 -16.84 37.53
C GLY A 168 9.80 -15.74 37.83
N GLN A 169 9.89 -14.63 37.09
CA GLN A 169 10.78 -13.52 37.48
C GLN A 169 9.97 -12.36 38.10
N PRO A 170 10.23 -11.96 39.36
CA PRO A 170 9.58 -10.81 39.96
C PRO A 170 9.98 -9.52 39.23
N ASN A 171 9.02 -8.60 39.11
CA ASN A 171 9.26 -7.25 38.61
C ASN A 171 10.40 -6.62 39.42
N LYS A 172 11.52 -6.30 38.77
CA LYS A 172 12.44 -5.31 39.31
C LYS A 172 11.84 -3.94 38.98
N GLU A 173 11.24 -3.34 39.99
CA GLU A 173 10.86 -1.92 39.98
C GLU A 173 12.09 -1.02 40.17
N ALA A 174 11.99 0.17 39.57
CA ALA A 174 12.82 1.38 39.67
C ALA A 174 14.26 1.32 39.12
#